data_AF-A0A958XE53-F1
#
_entry.id   AF-A0A958XE53-F1
#
_cell.length_a   1.000
_cell.length_b   1.000
_cell.length_c   1.000
_cell.angle_alpha   90.00
_cell.angle_beta   90.00
_cell.angle_gamma   90.00
#
_symmetry.space_group_name_H-M   'P 1'
#
loop_
_entity.id
_entity.type
_entity.pdbx_description
1 polymer ?
#
loop_
_entity_poly.entity_id
_entity_poly.type
_entity_poly.pdbx_seq_one_letter_code
_entity_poly.pdbx_strand_id
1 'polypeptide(L)'
;IKVTPLLAEVAWRVEWLKEKLTGMEPVATKESARSSVSSFYYDNAKSLAMPGFRYRPLEETILETAAQYLDAKKTGAKASVL
;
A
#
# COMPACT_ATOMS: atom_id res chain seq x y z
N ILE A 1 -5.60 -6.36 12.05
CA ILE A 1 -6.09 -7.74 11.82
C ILE A 1 -5.06 -8.43 10.94
N LYS A 2 -4.48 -9.56 11.36
CA LYS A 2 -3.52 -10.30 10.53
C LYS A 2 -4.27 -10.98 9.39
N VAL A 3 -4.00 -10.59 8.15
CA VAL A 3 -4.60 -11.22 6.98
C VAL A 3 -3.85 -12.52 6.67
N THR A 4 -4.56 -13.64 6.67
CA THR A 4 -3.98 -14.95 6.29
C THR A 4 -4.18 -15.21 4.80
N PRO A 5 -3.38 -16.08 4.17
CA PRO A 5 -3.56 -16.44 2.76
C PRO A 5 -4.97 -16.96 2.43
N LEU A 6 -5.55 -17.76 3.34
CA LEU A 6 -6.92 -18.25 3.21
C LEU A 6 -7.93 -17.09 3.21
N LEU A 7 -7.79 -16.15 4.15
CA LEU A 7 -8.68 -14.99 4.23
C LEU A 7 -8.55 -14.10 3.00
N ALA A 8 -7.32 -13.88 2.52
CA ALA A 8 -7.06 -13.13 1.30
C ALA A 8 -7.74 -13.77 0.08
N GLU A 9 -7.65 -15.10 -0.04
CA GLU A 9 -8.28 -15.89 -1.10
C GLU A 9 -9.82 -15.86 -1.05
N VAL A 10 -10.41 -15.80 0.14
CA VAL A 10 -11.87 -15.61 0.29
C VAL A 10 -12.27 -14.17 -0.05
N ALA A 11 -11.52 -13.18 0.46
CA ALA A 11 -11.84 -11.77 0.31
C ALA A 11 -11.93 -11.32 -1.16
N TRP A 12 -10.94 -11.67 -1.99
CA TRP A 12 -10.97 -11.24 -3.40
C TRP A 12 -12.11 -11.90 -4.18
N ARG A 13 -12.54 -13.12 -3.82
CA ARG A 13 -13.68 -13.79 -4.47
C ARG A 13 -15.00 -13.11 -4.13
N VAL A 14 -15.16 -12.67 -2.88
CA VAL A 14 -16.33 -11.89 -2.44
C VAL A 14 -16.36 -10.55 -3.17
N GLU A 15 -15.23 -9.85 -3.26
CA GLU A 15 -15.13 -8.59 -3.99
C GLU A 15 -15.42 -8.76 -5.50
N TRP A 16 -14.88 -9.81 -6.13
CA TRP A 16 -15.18 -10.15 -7.53
C TRP A 16 -16.66 -10.46 -7.76
N LEU A 17 -17.30 -11.19 -6.84
CA LEU A 17 -18.73 -11.47 -6.93
C LEU A 17 -19.56 -10.19 -6.79
N LYS A 18 -19.20 -9.33 -5.83
CA LYS A 18 -19.84 -8.03 -5.63
C LYS A 18 -19.69 -7.14 -6.86
N GLU A 19 -18.50 -7.05 -7.43
CA GLU A 19 -18.22 -6.34 -8.68
C GLU A 19 -19.12 -6.86 -9.80
N LYS A 20 -19.18 -8.19 -10.00
CA LYS A 20 -20.01 -8.78 -11.06
C LYS A 20 -21.51 -8.51 -10.90
N LEU A 21 -22.00 -8.37 -9.67
CA LEU A 21 -23.41 -8.10 -9.38
C LEU A 21 -23.76 -6.61 -9.39
N THR A 22 -22.84 -5.74 -8.96
CA THR A 22 -23.12 -4.31 -8.72
C THR A 22 -22.43 -3.37 -9.72
N GLY A 23 -21.45 -3.86 -10.47
CA GLY A 23 -20.58 -3.05 -11.34
C GLY A 23 -19.60 -2.15 -10.58
N MET A 24 -19.54 -2.23 -9.25
CA MET A 24 -18.66 -1.41 -8.43
C MET A 24 -17.22 -1.92 -8.49
N GLU A 25 -16.26 -0.99 -8.48
CA GLU A 25 -14.84 -1.32 -8.44
C GLU A 25 -14.50 -2.17 -7.20
N PRO A 26 -13.76 -3.28 -7.37
CA PRO A 26 -13.41 -4.16 -6.27
C PRO A 26 -12.34 -3.51 -5.38
N VAL A 27 -12.53 -3.58 -4.06
CA VAL A 27 -11.55 -3.06 -3.09
C VAL A 27 -10.30 -3.95 -3.04
N ALA A 28 -10.46 -5.25 -3.34
CA ALA A 28 -9.36 -6.20 -3.41
C ALA A 28 -9.49 -7.10 -4.63
N THR A 29 -8.47 -7.08 -5.50
CA THR A 29 -8.32 -8.04 -6.59
C THR A 29 -7.51 -9.26 -6.15
N LYS A 30 -7.56 -10.33 -6.94
CA LYS A 30 -6.80 -11.55 -6.70
C LYS A 30 -5.30 -11.28 -6.60
N GLU A 31 -4.79 -10.40 -7.46
CA GLU A 31 -3.40 -10.00 -7.56
C GLU A 31 -2.97 -9.19 -6.33
N SER A 32 -3.76 -8.18 -5.95
CA SER A 32 -3.51 -7.35 -4.76
C SER A 32 -3.55 -8.18 -3.47
N ALA A 33 -4.54 -9.07 -3.35
CA ALA A 33 -4.70 -9.95 -2.18
C ALA A 33 -3.47 -10.87 -2.00
N ARG A 34 -2.95 -11.43 -3.09
CA ARG A 34 -1.74 -12.29 -3.06
C ARG A 34 -0.46 -11.51 -2.78
N SER A 35 -0.30 -10.35 -3.43
CA SER A 35 0.88 -9.50 -3.22
C SER A 35 0.95 -9.01 -1.77
N SER A 36 -0.19 -8.60 -1.19
CA SER A 36 -0.28 -8.03 0.16
C SER A 36 0.08 -9.00 1.29
N VAL A 37 -0.08 -10.31 1.09
CA VAL A 37 0.29 -11.33 2.08
C VAL A 37 1.69 -11.93 1.84
N SER A 38 2.34 -11.53 0.75
CA SER A 38 3.67 -12.00 0.38
C SER A 38 4.75 -11.02 0.84
N SER A 39 5.96 -11.51 1.11
CA SER A 39 7.11 -10.67 1.45
C SER A 39 8.14 -10.74 0.33
N PHE A 40 8.56 -9.57 -0.15
CA PHE A 40 9.56 -9.42 -1.20
C PHE A 40 10.74 -8.62 -0.65
N TYR A 41 11.94 -9.11 -0.90
CA TYR A 41 13.19 -8.43 -0.54
C TYR A 41 13.92 -8.08 -1.82
N TYR A 42 14.37 -6.82 -1.92
CA TYR A 42 15.04 -6.29 -3.10
C TYR A 42 16.45 -5.86 -2.74
N ASP A 43 17.40 -6.21 -3.61
CA ASP A 43 18.77 -5.72 -3.51
C ASP A 43 18.83 -4.25 -3.96
N ASN A 44 19.41 -3.40 -3.11
CA ASN A 44 19.57 -1.97 -3.33
C ASN A 44 21.03 -1.55 -3.54
N ALA A 45 21.96 -2.49 -3.74
CA ALA A 45 23.39 -2.21 -3.91
C ALA A 45 23.68 -1.19 -5.02
N LYS A 46 22.92 -1.23 -6.12
CA LYS A 46 23.05 -0.27 -7.24
C LYS A 46 22.78 1.17 -6.81
N SER A 47 21.76 1.40 -5.99
CA SER A 47 21.41 2.72 -5.48
C SER A 47 22.46 3.22 -4.49
N LEU A 48 22.90 2.34 -3.59
CA LEU A 48 23.90 2.68 -2.57
C LEU A 48 25.31 2.92 -3.14
N ALA A 49 25.60 2.38 -4.33
CA ALA A 49 26.87 2.62 -5.01
C ALA A 49 27.00 4.05 -5.59
N MET A 50 25.91 4.82 -5.66
CA MET A 50 25.94 6.19 -6.18
C MET A 50 26.57 7.14 -5.14
N PRO A 51 27.61 7.92 -5.51
CA PRO A 51 28.27 8.83 -4.58
C PRO A 51 27.31 9.82 -3.94
N GLY A 52 27.30 9.89 -2.60
CA GLY A 52 26.45 10.80 -1.83
C GLY A 52 24.99 10.35 -1.67
N PHE A 53 24.57 9.23 -2.28
CA PHE A 53 23.20 8.74 -2.15
C PHE A 53 22.95 8.09 -0.79
N ARG A 54 21.83 8.44 -0.14
CA ARG A 54 21.35 7.84 1.11
C ARG A 54 19.84 7.78 1.08
N TYR A 55 19.29 6.64 1.48
CA TYR A 55 17.85 6.53 1.71
C TYR A 55 17.46 7.33 2.95
N ARG A 56 16.31 7.99 2.88
CA ARG A 56 15.62 8.50 4.06
C ARG A 56 15.22 7.31 4.96
N PRO A 57 15.38 7.41 6.28
CA PRO A 57 14.85 6.41 7.20
C PRO A 57 13.35 6.19 6.96
N LEU A 58 12.93 4.93 6.95
CA LEU A 58 11.54 4.57 6.64
C LEU A 58 10.59 5.15 7.68
N GLU A 59 11.00 5.16 8.95
CA GLU A 59 10.25 5.68 10.09
C GLU A 59 9.92 7.17 9.90
N GLU A 60 10.88 7.93 9.39
CA GLU A 60 10.71 9.35 9.12
C GLU A 60 9.65 9.57 8.03
N THR A 61 9.71 8.75 6.98
CA THR A 61 8.74 8.79 5.87
C THR A 61 7.32 8.43 6.35
N ILE A 62 7.20 7.42 7.21
CA ILE A 62 5.91 7.00 7.79
C ILE A 62 5.30 8.13 8.62
N LEU A 63 6.10 8.76 9.49
CA LEU A 63 5.63 9.83 10.36
C LEU A 63 5.16 11.04 9.56
N GLU A 64 5.94 11.47 8.57
CA GLU A 64 5.57 12.58 7.71
C GLU A 64 4.31 12.30 6.90
N THR A 65 4.22 11.13 6.27
CA THR A 65 3.06 10.74 5.45
C THR A 65 1.79 10.68 6.29
N ALA A 66 1.86 10.10 7.50
CA ALA A 66 0.73 10.02 8.41
C ALA A 66 0.27 11.40 8.88
N ALA A 67 1.21 12.31 9.20
CA ALA A 67 0.90 13.68 9.56
C ALA A 67 0.18 14.43 8.42
N GLN A 68 0.68 14.31 7.19
CA GLN A 68 0.06 14.91 6.01
C GLN A 68 -1.35 14.36 5.76
N TYR A 69 -1.56 13.05 5.89
CA TYR A 69 -2.89 12.45 5.75
C TYR A 69 -3.88 13.02 6.76
N LEU A 70 -3.46 13.15 8.03
CA LEU A 70 -4.32 13.70 9.08
C LEU A 70 -4.66 15.17 8.87
N ASP A 71 -3.73 15.95 8.31
CA ASP A 71 -3.97 17.34 7.96
C ASP A 71 -4.94 17.47 6.77
N ALA A 72 -4.67 16.76 5.68
CA ALA A 72 -5.53 16.71 4.49
C ALA A 72 -6.96 16.28 4.84
N LYS A 73 -7.13 15.29 5.73
CA LYS A 73 -8.44 14.84 6.20
C LYS A 73 -9.21 15.94 6.95
N LYS A 74 -8.53 16.87 7.65
CA LYS A 74 -9.16 17.98 8.38
C LYS A 74 -9.51 19.15 7.47
N THR A 75 -8.61 19.49 6.55
CA THR A 75 -8.68 20.70 5.73
C THR A 75 -9.42 20.48 4.42
N GLY A 76 -9.63 19.23 3.99
CA GLY A 76 -10.14 18.89 2.66
C GLY A 76 -9.15 19.23 1.54
N ALA A 77 -7.93 19.67 1.89
CA ALA A 77 -6.87 20.00 0.96
C ALA A 77 -6.13 18.73 0.50
N LYS A 78 -5.48 18.81 -0.67
CA LYS A 78 -4.61 17.74 -1.16
C LYS A 78 -3.28 17.73 -0.40
N ALA A 79 -2.58 16.60 -0.42
CA ALA A 79 -1.24 16.46 0.15
C ALA A 79 -0.32 17.58 -0.36
N SER A 80 0.39 18.22 0.55
CA SER A 80 1.22 19.39 0.28
C SER A 80 2.57 19.05 -0.36
N VAL A 81 2.98 17.78 -0.37
CA VAL A 81 4.26 17.33 -0.92
C VAL A 81 4.09 15.97 -1.63
N LEU A 82 4.61 15.89 -2.86
CA LEU A 82 5.17 14.67 -3.45
C LEU A 82 6.67 14.90 -3.63
#